data_AF-A0A835NEF1-F1
#
_entry.id   AF-A0A835NEF1-F1
#
_cell.length_a   1.000
_cell.length_b   1.000
_cell.length_c   1.000
_cell.angle_alpha   90.00
_cell.angle_beta   90.00
_cell.angle_gamma   90.00
#
_symmetry.space_group_name_H-M   'P 1'
#
loop_
_entity.id
_entity.type
_entity.pdbx_description
1 polymer ?
#
loop_
_entity_poly.entity_id
_entity_poly.type
_entity_poly.pdbx_seq_one_letter_code
_entity_poly.pdbx_strand_id
1 'polypeptide(L)'
;MKKPTTDEGTAGSEVTATEAMSTLVTYVEPVKFKSFPAAQKRNRSFEMSSFVETKGLEQLTKSPLEFVEYNKRQLSRVYPKGTRVDSSNFHPQLFWNAGVQMAALNFQSLDVPLQLNLGLFEANAGSGFLLKPEPLRRPDKTFDPFVEERLDGIVANTLRVQVLSGQFLSERRCGVFVELEVFGLPVDTRRRFRTRTSQGNPFNPVWDEEPLVLSKVLGRTGTDWDKLGRIGRDWDKLGQSGMDWVCP
;
A
#
# COMPACT_ATOMS: atom_id res chain seq x y z
N MET A 1 -32.76 15.16 -12.31
CA MET A 1 -31.34 15.08 -12.74
C MET A 1 -30.76 13.76 -12.24
N LYS A 2 -30.49 12.79 -13.12
CA LYS A 2 -29.68 11.62 -12.75
C LYS A 2 -28.24 12.10 -12.60
N LYS A 3 -27.68 12.08 -11.38
CA LYS A 3 -26.22 12.19 -11.20
C LYS A 3 -25.60 11.11 -12.09
N PRO A 4 -24.60 11.42 -12.93
CA PRO A 4 -23.87 10.38 -13.61
C PRO A 4 -23.20 9.56 -12.51
N THR A 5 -23.68 8.34 -12.29
CA THR A 5 -23.05 7.33 -11.44
C THR A 5 -21.84 6.77 -12.20
N THR A 6 -20.92 7.63 -12.58
CA THR A 6 -19.64 7.25 -13.16
C THR A 6 -18.70 6.94 -12.01
N ASP A 7 -17.95 5.85 -12.14
CA ASP A 7 -17.05 5.36 -11.09
C ASP A 7 -15.99 6.42 -10.69
N GLU A 8 -15.66 7.32 -11.62
CA GLU A 8 -14.76 8.47 -11.44
C GLU A 8 -15.34 9.60 -10.58
N GLY A 9 -16.63 9.57 -10.23
CA GLY A 9 -17.31 10.64 -9.51
C GLY A 9 -17.29 11.96 -10.28
N THR A 10 -17.06 13.07 -9.58
CA THR A 10 -17.01 14.43 -10.17
C THR A 10 -15.76 14.69 -11.01
N ALA A 11 -14.72 13.85 -10.92
CA ALA A 11 -13.50 13.98 -11.71
C ALA A 11 -13.75 13.76 -13.22
N GLY A 12 -14.85 13.10 -13.59
CA GLY A 12 -15.22 12.89 -15.00
C GLY A 12 -15.70 14.15 -15.73
N SER A 13 -15.91 15.27 -15.03
CA SER A 13 -16.49 16.51 -15.58
C SER A 13 -15.69 17.76 -15.21
N GLU A 14 -14.36 17.68 -15.25
CA GLU A 14 -13.49 18.85 -15.05
C GLU A 14 -13.68 19.89 -16.17
N VAL A 15 -13.55 21.17 -15.82
CA VAL A 15 -13.66 22.28 -16.76
C VAL A 15 -12.31 22.59 -17.41
N THR A 16 -12.34 23.20 -18.59
CA THR A 16 -11.12 23.65 -19.28
C THR A 16 -10.35 24.64 -18.39
N ALA A 17 -9.05 24.42 -18.23
CA ALA A 17 -8.19 25.30 -17.47
C ALA A 17 -8.07 26.69 -18.12
N THR A 18 -8.11 27.73 -17.29
CA THR A 18 -7.79 29.10 -17.72
C THR A 18 -6.28 29.30 -17.80
N GLU A 19 -5.84 30.34 -18.51
CA GLU A 19 -4.41 30.67 -18.64
C GLU A 19 -3.73 30.87 -17.28
N ALA A 20 -4.40 31.56 -16.35
CA ALA A 20 -3.89 31.80 -15.00
C ALA A 20 -3.58 30.51 -14.22
N MET A 21 -4.38 29.45 -14.41
CA MET A 21 -4.12 28.15 -13.78
C MET A 21 -3.12 27.32 -14.58
N SER A 22 -3.15 27.40 -15.91
CA SER A 22 -2.26 26.64 -16.79
C SER A 22 -0.79 27.04 -16.63
N THR A 23 -0.51 28.30 -16.36
CA THR A 23 0.87 28.81 -16.18
C THR A 23 1.56 28.29 -14.92
N LEU A 24 0.80 27.76 -13.95
CA LEU A 24 1.34 27.14 -12.73
C LEU A 24 1.76 25.69 -12.92
N VAL A 25 1.29 25.04 -14.00
CA VAL A 25 1.53 23.61 -14.26
C VAL A 25 2.86 23.43 -15.00
N THR A 26 3.76 22.65 -14.40
CA THR A 26 5.09 22.36 -14.96
C THR A 26 5.35 20.87 -15.02
N TYR A 27 5.82 20.26 -13.94
CA TYR A 27 6.27 18.86 -13.90
C TYR A 27 5.16 17.82 -13.70
N VAL A 28 3.95 18.27 -13.38
CA VAL A 28 2.79 17.42 -13.08
C VAL A 28 1.63 17.89 -13.95
N GLU A 29 1.73 17.64 -15.25
CA GLU A 29 0.70 17.96 -16.23
C GLU A 29 -0.30 16.81 -16.34
N PRO A 30 -1.53 16.94 -15.80
CA PRO A 30 -2.54 15.89 -15.91
C PRO A 30 -3.04 15.80 -17.35
N VAL A 31 -2.88 14.63 -17.96
CA VAL A 31 -3.39 14.33 -19.31
C VAL A 31 -4.32 13.13 -19.29
N LYS A 32 -5.33 13.12 -20.17
CA LYS A 32 -6.21 11.97 -20.36
C LYS A 32 -5.40 10.78 -20.87
N PHE A 33 -5.35 9.71 -20.08
CA PHE A 33 -4.69 8.48 -20.47
C PHE A 33 -5.37 7.87 -21.71
N LYS A 34 -4.57 7.47 -22.70
CA LYS A 34 -5.04 6.78 -23.92
C LYS A 34 -4.63 5.30 -23.90
N SER A 35 -3.33 5.05 -23.81
CA SER A 35 -2.72 3.73 -23.69
C SER A 35 -1.24 3.87 -23.30
N PHE A 36 -0.62 2.80 -22.79
CA PHE A 36 0.80 2.79 -22.48
C PHE A 36 1.70 3.03 -23.71
N PRO A 37 1.45 2.40 -24.88
CA PRO A 37 2.24 2.70 -26.09
C PRO A 37 2.13 4.15 -26.54
N ALA A 38 0.96 4.78 -26.41
CA ALA A 38 0.78 6.19 -26.76
C ALA A 38 1.59 7.11 -25.84
N ALA A 39 1.58 6.84 -24.53
CA ALA A 39 2.38 7.59 -23.57
C ALA A 39 3.89 7.41 -23.81
N GLN A 40 4.32 6.18 -24.10
CA GLN A 40 5.71 5.87 -24.44
C GLN A 40 6.16 6.58 -25.71
N LYS A 41 5.34 6.60 -26.76
CA LYS A 41 5.63 7.30 -28.02
C LYS A 41 5.75 8.81 -27.83
N ARG A 42 4.93 9.41 -26.95
CA ARG A 42 5.01 10.85 -26.64
C ARG A 42 6.26 11.20 -25.84
N ASN A 43 6.74 10.28 -25.01
CA ASN A 43 7.99 10.38 -24.25
C ASN A 43 8.12 11.69 -23.43
N ARG A 44 7.07 12.07 -22.70
CA ARG A 44 7.04 13.28 -21.87
C ARG A 44 6.89 12.92 -20.39
N SER A 45 7.98 13.03 -19.62
CA SER A 45 8.00 12.63 -18.21
C SER A 45 7.16 13.52 -17.29
N PHE A 46 6.92 14.78 -17.70
CA PHE A 46 6.07 15.73 -16.96
C PHE A 46 4.57 15.46 -17.13
N GLU A 47 4.18 14.65 -18.12
CA GLU A 47 2.79 14.25 -18.28
C GLU A 47 2.47 13.10 -17.32
N MET A 48 1.37 13.24 -16.59
CA MET A 48 0.89 12.26 -15.63
C MET A 48 -0.57 11.90 -15.88
N SER A 49 -1.00 10.75 -15.38
CA SER A 49 -2.39 10.31 -15.49
C SER A 49 -2.96 9.86 -14.15
N SER A 50 -4.21 10.26 -13.90
CA SER A 50 -4.99 9.82 -12.74
C SER A 50 -5.96 8.71 -13.15
N PHE A 51 -6.08 7.68 -12.32
CA PHE A 51 -6.93 6.51 -12.51
C PHE A 51 -7.84 6.34 -11.30
N VAL A 52 -9.13 6.13 -11.54
CA VAL A 52 -9.99 5.54 -10.51
C VAL A 52 -9.53 4.11 -10.24
N GLU A 53 -9.67 3.61 -9.00
CA GLU A 53 -9.16 2.30 -8.58
C GLU A 53 -9.58 1.15 -9.53
N THR A 54 -10.78 1.20 -10.11
CA THR A 54 -11.26 0.18 -11.05
C THR A 54 -10.50 0.19 -12.37
N LYS A 55 -10.24 1.37 -12.94
CA LYS A 55 -9.40 1.54 -14.13
C LYS A 55 -7.95 1.18 -13.84
N GLY A 56 -7.44 1.58 -12.68
CA GLY A 56 -6.10 1.20 -12.25
C GLY A 56 -5.96 -0.32 -12.15
N LEU A 57 -6.95 -1.00 -11.57
CA LEU A 57 -6.97 -2.45 -11.44
C LEU A 57 -7.12 -3.15 -12.80
N GLU A 58 -7.91 -2.58 -13.71
CA GLU A 58 -7.98 -3.05 -15.10
C GLU A 58 -6.62 -2.99 -15.80
N GLN A 59 -5.89 -1.87 -15.67
CA GLN A 59 -4.54 -1.75 -16.24
C GLN A 59 -3.56 -2.74 -15.58
N LEU A 60 -3.65 -2.89 -14.25
CA LEU A 60 -2.82 -3.83 -13.50
C LEU A 60 -3.03 -5.27 -13.95
N THR A 61 -4.27 -5.67 -14.23
CA THR A 61 -4.60 -7.06 -14.60
C THR A 61 -4.38 -7.36 -16.07
N LYS A 62 -4.66 -6.42 -16.98
CA LYS A 62 -4.50 -6.63 -18.42
C LYS A 62 -3.09 -6.38 -18.92
N SER A 63 -2.41 -5.38 -18.34
CA SER A 63 -1.14 -4.84 -18.84
C SER A 63 -0.16 -4.53 -17.68
N PRO A 64 0.14 -5.48 -16.77
CA PRO A 64 0.96 -5.22 -15.59
C PRO A 64 2.36 -4.70 -15.91
N LEU A 65 3.03 -5.34 -16.87
CA LEU A 65 4.38 -4.99 -17.32
C LEU A 65 4.43 -3.56 -17.88
N GLU A 66 3.49 -3.21 -18.75
CA GLU A 66 3.43 -1.88 -19.36
C GLU A 66 3.17 -0.80 -18.30
N PHE A 67 2.38 -1.12 -17.27
CA PHE A 67 2.10 -0.19 -16.18
C PHE A 67 3.36 0.07 -15.33
N VAL A 68 4.15 -0.98 -15.03
CA VAL A 68 5.45 -0.83 -14.37
C VAL A 68 6.39 0.04 -15.20
N GLU A 69 6.51 -0.22 -16.49
CA GLU A 69 7.37 0.56 -17.39
C GLU A 69 6.92 2.02 -17.51
N TYR A 70 5.62 2.28 -17.57
CA TYR A 70 5.06 3.63 -17.52
C TYR A 70 5.51 4.37 -16.25
N ASN A 71 5.42 3.71 -15.09
CA ASN A 71 5.75 4.28 -13.79
C ASN A 71 7.26 4.45 -13.53
N LYS A 72 8.14 3.96 -14.39
CA LYS A 72 9.58 4.30 -14.32
C LYS A 72 9.87 5.71 -14.81
N ARG A 73 9.06 6.23 -15.73
CA ARG A 73 9.29 7.53 -16.39
C ARG A 73 8.25 8.59 -16.04
N GLN A 74 7.00 8.20 -15.87
CA GLN A 74 5.87 9.10 -15.62
C GLN A 74 5.23 8.82 -14.27
N LEU A 75 4.49 9.81 -13.76
CA LEU A 75 3.72 9.68 -12.53
C LEU A 75 2.32 9.13 -12.83
N SER A 76 1.85 8.21 -11.98
CA SER A 76 0.45 7.81 -11.91
C SER A 76 -0.13 8.13 -10.54
N ARG A 77 -1.39 8.55 -10.54
CA ARG A 77 -2.21 8.71 -9.35
C ARG A 77 -3.39 7.75 -9.39
N VAL A 78 -3.62 7.02 -8.31
CA VAL A 78 -4.81 6.18 -8.14
C VAL A 78 -5.66 6.74 -7.01
N TYR A 79 -6.98 6.77 -7.18
CA TYR A 79 -7.90 7.27 -6.16
C TYR A 79 -9.13 6.37 -6.01
N PRO A 80 -9.80 6.40 -4.84
CA PRO A 80 -10.95 5.54 -4.56
C PRO A 80 -12.12 5.87 -5.49
N LYS A 81 -12.89 4.86 -5.86
CA LYS A 81 -14.08 5.03 -6.69
C LYS A 81 -15.20 5.76 -5.95
N GLY A 82 -16.03 6.50 -6.70
CA GLY A 82 -17.13 7.28 -6.15
C GLY A 82 -18.23 6.47 -5.45
N THR A 83 -18.27 5.15 -5.65
CA THR A 83 -19.21 4.26 -4.94
C THR A 83 -18.84 4.01 -3.48
N ARG A 84 -17.62 4.34 -3.06
CA ARG A 84 -17.17 4.30 -1.64
C ARG A 84 -17.64 5.53 -0.87
N VAL A 85 -18.96 5.66 -0.74
CA VAL A 85 -19.60 6.79 -0.04
C VAL A 85 -19.32 6.79 1.46
N ASP A 86 -18.93 5.63 2.01
CA ASP A 86 -18.50 5.42 3.39
C ASP A 86 -17.04 5.87 3.63
N SER A 87 -16.36 6.40 2.61
CA SER A 87 -14.93 6.74 2.65
C SER A 87 -14.01 5.55 2.93
N SER A 88 -14.43 4.32 2.66
CA SER A 88 -13.54 3.14 2.73
C SER A 88 -12.36 3.28 1.77
N ASN A 89 -11.25 2.61 2.06
CA ASN A 89 -10.06 2.59 1.21
C ASN A 89 -9.94 1.32 0.38
N PHE A 90 -9.23 1.43 -0.75
CA PHE A 90 -8.71 0.29 -1.49
C PHE A 90 -7.35 -0.12 -0.93
N HIS A 91 -6.89 -1.34 -1.23
CA HIS A 91 -5.59 -1.81 -0.77
C HIS A 91 -4.44 -1.21 -1.60
N PRO A 92 -3.56 -0.34 -1.03
CA PRO A 92 -2.58 0.40 -1.81
C PRO A 92 -1.43 -0.45 -2.35
N GLN A 93 -1.08 -1.56 -1.66
CA GLN A 93 -0.02 -2.49 -2.07
C GLN A 93 -0.18 -2.97 -3.52
N LEU A 94 -1.40 -3.20 -3.99
CA LEU A 94 -1.69 -3.64 -5.36
C LEU A 94 -1.09 -2.66 -6.40
N PHE A 95 -1.20 -1.36 -6.13
CA PHE A 95 -0.73 -0.31 -7.01
C PHE A 95 0.76 -0.02 -6.81
N TRP A 96 1.26 -0.09 -5.57
CA TRP A 96 2.70 0.01 -5.29
C TRP A 96 3.50 -1.10 -5.96
N ASN A 97 2.95 -2.31 -6.07
CA ASN A 97 3.56 -3.42 -6.82
C ASN A 97 3.78 -3.09 -8.30
N ALA A 98 2.89 -2.29 -8.91
CA ALA A 98 3.08 -1.75 -10.26
C ALA A 98 3.89 -0.44 -10.32
N GLY A 99 4.43 0.01 -9.19
CA GLY A 99 5.26 1.21 -9.10
C GLY A 99 4.51 2.53 -9.12
N VAL A 100 3.17 2.52 -8.92
CA VAL A 100 2.35 3.73 -8.76
C VAL A 100 2.87 4.56 -7.59
N GLN A 101 3.06 5.86 -7.81
CA GLN A 101 3.68 6.75 -6.82
C GLN A 101 2.65 7.40 -5.91
N MET A 102 1.48 7.76 -6.44
CA MET A 102 0.42 8.47 -5.71
C MET A 102 -0.83 7.59 -5.54
N ALA A 103 -0.76 6.60 -4.66
CA ALA A 103 -1.95 5.85 -4.23
C ALA A 103 -2.71 6.66 -3.16
N ALA A 104 -3.68 7.47 -3.58
CA ALA A 104 -4.41 8.37 -2.71
C ALA A 104 -5.46 7.62 -1.88
N LEU A 105 -5.42 7.80 -0.56
CA LEU A 105 -6.33 7.19 0.41
C LEU A 105 -7.13 8.26 1.15
N ASN A 106 -8.27 7.85 1.70
CA ASN A 106 -9.12 8.60 2.61
C ASN A 106 -8.53 8.56 4.02
N PHE A 107 -7.87 9.65 4.43
CA PHE A 107 -7.20 9.75 5.74
C PHE A 107 -8.17 9.85 6.92
N GLN A 108 -9.44 10.19 6.66
CA GLN A 108 -10.51 10.22 7.66
C GLN A 108 -10.96 8.82 8.11
N SER A 109 -10.57 7.75 7.40
CA SER A 109 -10.99 6.37 7.66
C SER A 109 -9.78 5.53 8.07
N LEU A 110 -9.64 5.22 9.37
CA LEU A 110 -8.54 4.41 9.91
C LEU A 110 -8.74 2.89 9.70
N ASP A 111 -8.95 2.49 8.45
CA ASP A 111 -9.03 1.09 8.04
C ASP A 111 -7.64 0.48 7.78
N VAL A 112 -7.59 -0.83 7.54
CA VAL A 112 -6.33 -1.58 7.30
C VAL A 112 -5.46 -0.93 6.21
N PRO A 113 -5.99 -0.49 5.05
CA PRO A 113 -5.21 0.25 4.06
C PRO A 113 -4.53 1.52 4.60
N LEU A 114 -5.24 2.34 5.39
CA LEU A 114 -4.64 3.55 5.96
C LEU A 114 -3.61 3.22 7.03
N GLN A 115 -3.87 2.23 7.88
CA GLN A 115 -2.90 1.76 8.88
C GLN A 115 -1.59 1.27 8.22
N LEU A 116 -1.70 0.51 7.13
CA LEU A 116 -0.56 0.09 6.31
C LEU A 116 0.20 1.28 5.74
N ASN A 117 -0.51 2.28 5.21
CA ASN A 117 0.10 3.49 4.67
C ASN A 117 0.86 4.28 5.74
N LEU A 118 0.25 4.51 6.90
CA LEU A 118 0.89 5.24 8.00
C LEU A 118 2.14 4.52 8.50
N GLY A 119 2.06 3.20 8.71
CA GLY A 119 3.22 2.40 9.15
C GLY A 119 4.35 2.35 8.12
N LEU A 120 4.03 2.27 6.83
CA LEU A 120 5.03 2.25 5.77
C LEU A 120 5.76 3.60 5.66
N PHE A 121 5.03 4.72 5.66
CA PHE A 121 5.59 6.06 5.47
C PHE A 121 6.21 6.71 6.73
N GLU A 122 6.14 6.05 7.88
CA GLU A 122 7.00 6.38 9.03
C GLU A 122 8.48 6.16 8.71
N ALA A 123 8.78 5.18 7.83
CA ALA A 123 10.13 4.96 7.32
C ALA A 123 10.68 6.19 6.58
N ASN A 124 12.00 6.24 6.43
CA ASN A 124 12.69 7.41 5.86
C ASN A 124 12.32 8.72 6.59
N ALA A 125 12.34 8.65 7.92
CA ALA A 125 12.11 9.77 8.85
C ALA A 125 10.77 10.51 8.64
N GLY A 126 9.71 9.81 8.24
CA GLY A 126 8.39 10.42 8.04
C GLY A 126 8.34 11.44 6.90
N SER A 127 9.28 11.39 5.95
CA SER A 127 9.37 12.38 4.85
C SER A 127 8.21 12.32 3.85
N GLY A 128 7.41 11.25 3.87
CA GLY A 128 6.39 10.99 2.86
C GLY A 128 6.92 10.42 1.54
N PHE A 129 8.23 10.15 1.44
CA PHE A 129 8.84 9.58 0.23
C PHE A 129 9.63 8.32 0.55
N LEU A 130 9.41 7.28 -0.26
CA LEU A 130 10.17 6.03 -0.22
C LEU A 130 10.71 5.70 -1.60
N LEU A 131 12.00 5.36 -1.67
CA LEU A 131 12.62 4.96 -2.92
C LEU A 131 12.13 3.58 -3.35
N LYS A 132 11.53 3.49 -4.54
CA LYS A 132 11.09 2.22 -5.13
C LYS A 132 12.25 1.20 -5.22
N PRO A 133 11.96 -0.11 -5.16
CA PRO A 133 12.93 -1.17 -5.47
C PRO A 133 13.61 -0.98 -6.84
N GLU A 134 14.81 -1.53 -7.01
CA GLU A 134 15.59 -1.42 -8.25
C GLU A 134 14.86 -1.89 -9.52
N PRO A 135 14.13 -3.03 -9.53
CA PRO A 135 13.39 -3.48 -10.70
C PRO A 135 12.31 -2.49 -11.18
N LEU A 136 11.74 -1.70 -10.26
CA LEU A 136 10.72 -0.69 -10.55
C LEU A 136 11.31 0.67 -10.96
N ARG A 137 12.63 0.76 -11.15
CA ARG A 137 13.35 1.99 -11.53
C ARG A 137 14.26 1.83 -12.74
N ARG A 138 14.94 0.69 -12.87
CA ARG A 138 15.93 0.48 -13.92
C ARG A 138 15.29 0.29 -15.30
N PRO A 139 15.74 1.01 -16.34
CA PRO A 139 15.18 0.87 -17.69
C PRO A 139 15.55 -0.45 -18.36
N ASP A 140 16.64 -1.09 -17.94
CA ASP A 140 17.17 -2.35 -18.48
C ASP A 140 16.63 -3.60 -17.76
N LYS A 141 15.70 -3.42 -16.80
CA LYS A 141 15.12 -4.51 -16.00
C LYS A 141 13.61 -4.54 -16.16
N THR A 142 13.05 -5.63 -16.67
CA THR A 142 11.59 -5.85 -16.67
C THR A 142 11.16 -6.47 -15.36
N PHE A 143 9.97 -6.11 -14.87
CA PHE A 143 9.43 -6.64 -13.63
C PHE A 143 7.94 -6.91 -13.78
N ASP A 144 7.55 -8.17 -13.59
CA ASP A 144 6.14 -8.58 -13.52
C ASP A 144 5.70 -8.64 -12.05
N PRO A 145 4.73 -7.81 -11.61
CA PRO A 145 4.20 -7.86 -10.24
C PRO A 145 3.47 -9.16 -9.90
N PHE A 146 3.15 -10.01 -10.88
CA PHE A 146 2.49 -11.31 -10.69
C PHE A 146 3.44 -12.50 -10.83
N VAL A 147 4.75 -12.27 -10.97
CA VAL A 147 5.72 -13.36 -11.10
C VAL A 147 5.73 -14.24 -9.85
N GLU A 148 5.61 -15.56 -10.05
CA GLU A 148 5.69 -16.55 -8.98
C GLU A 148 7.12 -17.10 -8.79
N GLU A 149 7.97 -16.94 -9.81
CA GLU A 149 9.35 -17.39 -9.81
C GLU A 149 10.32 -16.34 -9.24
N ARG A 150 11.52 -16.80 -8.84
CA ARG A 150 12.56 -15.90 -8.33
C ARG A 150 12.99 -14.95 -9.44
N LEU A 151 12.88 -13.65 -9.19
CA LEU A 151 13.43 -12.63 -10.08
C LEU A 151 14.96 -12.67 -10.06
N ASP A 152 15.56 -12.75 -11.24
CA ASP A 152 17.01 -12.73 -11.41
C ASP A 152 17.64 -11.48 -10.79
N GLY A 153 18.49 -11.71 -9.78
CA GLY A 153 19.18 -10.66 -9.04
C GLY A 153 18.46 -10.15 -7.79
N ILE A 154 17.29 -10.69 -7.43
CA ILE A 154 16.64 -10.40 -6.13
C ILE A 154 16.85 -11.56 -5.16
N VAL A 155 17.36 -11.24 -3.96
CA VAL A 155 17.54 -12.22 -2.89
C VAL A 155 16.21 -12.47 -2.20
N ALA A 156 15.67 -13.68 -2.39
CA ALA A 156 14.50 -14.13 -1.65
C ALA A 156 14.90 -14.50 -0.22
N ASN A 157 14.23 -13.91 0.77
CA ASN A 157 14.49 -14.13 2.19
C ASN A 157 13.44 -15.06 2.80
N THR A 158 13.76 -15.63 3.96
CA THR A 158 12.80 -16.36 4.79
C THR A 158 12.55 -15.56 6.04
N LEU A 159 11.28 -15.21 6.31
CA LEU A 159 10.87 -14.53 7.52
C LEU A 159 10.25 -15.55 8.48
N ARG A 160 10.76 -15.63 9.71
CA ARG A 160 10.22 -16.48 10.77
C ARG A 160 9.72 -15.61 11.90
N VAL A 161 8.43 -15.65 12.20
CA VAL A 161 7.80 -14.86 13.27
C VAL A 161 7.19 -15.81 14.28
N GLN A 162 7.64 -15.74 15.54
CA GLN A 162 7.04 -16.47 16.64
C GLN A 162 6.41 -15.47 17.61
N VAL A 163 5.11 -15.57 17.82
CA VAL A 163 4.43 -14.81 18.87
C VAL A 163 4.67 -15.55 20.17
N LEU A 164 5.45 -14.97 21.09
CA LEU A 164 5.80 -15.62 22.36
C LEU A 164 4.86 -15.21 23.50
N SER A 165 4.64 -13.92 23.67
CA SER A 165 3.83 -13.37 24.77
C SER A 165 3.43 -11.93 24.48
N GLY A 166 2.57 -11.35 25.33
CA GLY A 166 2.26 -9.93 25.33
C GLY A 166 2.19 -9.41 26.76
N GLN A 167 2.25 -8.10 26.93
CA GLN A 167 2.24 -7.44 28.24
C GLN A 167 1.32 -6.23 28.22
N PHE A 168 0.56 -6.01 29.30
CA PHE A 168 -0.28 -4.82 29.52
C PHE A 168 -1.26 -4.52 28.36
N LEU A 169 -1.88 -5.55 27.78
CA LEU A 169 -2.67 -5.40 26.54
C LEU A 169 -4.07 -4.82 26.75
N SER A 170 -4.63 -4.96 27.96
CA SER A 170 -5.95 -4.42 28.31
C SER A 170 -6.05 -4.26 29.82
N GLU A 171 -6.76 -3.21 30.25
CA GLU A 171 -7.12 -2.98 31.65
C GLU A 171 -8.24 -3.93 32.13
N ARG A 172 -9.06 -4.44 31.19
CA ARG A 172 -10.19 -5.33 31.48
C ARG A 172 -9.81 -6.77 31.22
N ARG A 173 -10.29 -7.67 32.07
CA ARG A 173 -10.12 -9.12 31.88
C ARG A 173 -10.83 -9.58 30.60
N CYS A 174 -10.06 -9.87 29.57
CA CYS A 174 -10.55 -10.38 28.29
C CYS A 174 -9.57 -11.40 27.69
N GLY A 175 -10.06 -12.19 26.75
CA GLY A 175 -9.21 -13.07 25.94
C GLY A 175 -8.59 -12.28 24.80
N VAL A 176 -7.29 -12.40 24.62
CA VAL A 176 -6.53 -11.67 23.60
C VAL A 176 -5.90 -12.67 22.63
N PHE A 177 -5.73 -12.31 21.37
CA PHE A 177 -5.01 -13.09 20.37
C PHE A 177 -4.23 -12.13 19.47
N VAL A 178 -3.25 -12.67 18.75
CA VAL A 178 -2.44 -11.93 17.79
C VAL A 178 -2.73 -12.44 16.40
N GLU A 179 -2.90 -11.52 15.46
CA GLU A 179 -3.01 -11.83 14.04
C GLU A 179 -1.81 -11.27 13.29
N LEU A 180 -1.26 -12.09 12.40
CA LEU A 180 -0.13 -11.75 11.55
C LEU A 180 -0.59 -11.84 10.10
N GLU A 181 -0.35 -10.77 9.36
CA GLU A 181 -0.61 -10.66 7.93
C GLU A 181 0.59 -10.01 7.26
N VAL A 182 0.92 -10.46 6.05
CA VAL A 182 2.05 -9.93 5.27
C VAL A 182 1.54 -9.44 3.95
N PHE A 183 1.86 -8.18 3.66
CA PHE A 183 1.49 -7.48 2.43
C PHE A 183 2.72 -7.31 1.54
N GLY A 184 2.57 -7.64 0.26
CA GLY A 184 3.66 -7.54 -0.71
C GLY A 184 3.17 -7.86 -2.11
N LEU A 185 3.97 -8.60 -2.88
CA LEU A 185 3.49 -9.20 -4.12
C LEU A 185 2.35 -10.19 -3.86
N PRO A 186 1.50 -10.49 -4.86
CA PRO A 186 0.45 -11.50 -4.71
C PRO A 186 0.98 -12.86 -4.23
N VAL A 187 2.17 -13.26 -4.67
CA VAL A 187 2.84 -14.51 -4.24
C VAL A 187 3.31 -14.47 -2.77
N ASP A 188 3.68 -13.28 -2.28
CA ASP A 188 4.15 -13.06 -0.91
C ASP A 188 2.99 -12.85 0.07
N THR A 189 1.85 -12.35 -0.43
CA THR A 189 0.67 -12.07 0.36
C THR A 189 0.01 -13.39 0.77
N ARG A 190 0.24 -13.79 2.02
CA ARG A 190 -0.20 -15.07 2.57
C ARG A 190 -1.40 -14.90 3.50
N ARG A 191 -2.15 -15.99 3.67
CA ARG A 191 -3.29 -16.05 4.60
C ARG A 191 -2.88 -15.61 6.01
N ARG A 192 -3.74 -14.79 6.59
CA ARG A 192 -3.72 -14.35 8.00
C ARG A 192 -3.47 -15.52 8.94
N PHE A 193 -2.37 -15.44 9.69
CA PHE A 193 -2.12 -16.32 10.82
C PHE A 193 -2.76 -15.71 12.07
N ARG A 194 -3.33 -16.55 12.93
CA ARG A 194 -3.99 -16.13 14.16
C ARG A 194 -3.61 -17.07 15.29
N THR A 195 -3.13 -16.53 16.39
CA THR A 195 -2.86 -17.33 17.59
C THR A 195 -4.17 -17.75 18.27
N ARG A 196 -4.09 -18.76 19.14
CA ARG A 196 -5.20 -19.06 20.06
C ARG A 196 -5.48 -17.88 20.98
N THR A 197 -6.75 -17.70 21.33
CA THR A 197 -7.16 -16.69 22.29
C THR A 197 -6.69 -17.05 23.70
N SER A 198 -6.10 -16.10 24.42
CA SER A 198 -5.71 -16.25 25.81
C SER A 198 -6.96 -16.50 26.67
N GLN A 199 -6.82 -17.30 27.73
CA GLN A 199 -7.93 -17.67 28.61
C GLN A 199 -8.29 -16.56 29.61
N GLY A 200 -8.66 -15.38 29.10
CA GLY A 200 -9.02 -14.23 29.94
C GLY A 200 -7.82 -13.62 30.69
N ASN A 201 -6.61 -13.75 30.13
CA ASN A 201 -5.40 -13.10 30.64
C ASN A 201 -4.87 -12.10 29.60
N PRO A 202 -5.11 -10.78 29.80
CA PRO A 202 -4.56 -9.73 28.95
C PRO A 202 -3.29 -9.08 29.52
N PHE A 203 -2.93 -9.38 30.78
CA PHE A 203 -1.82 -8.71 31.46
C PHE A 203 -0.47 -9.27 31.05
N ASN A 204 -0.35 -10.59 30.96
CA ASN A 204 0.87 -11.29 30.55
C ASN A 204 0.58 -12.62 29.82
N PRO A 205 -0.26 -12.66 28.78
CA PRO A 205 -0.50 -13.89 28.01
C PRO A 205 0.79 -14.44 27.39
N VAL A 206 0.92 -15.76 27.38
CA VAL A 206 1.99 -16.49 26.69
C VAL A 206 1.34 -17.38 25.64
N TRP A 207 1.83 -17.27 24.40
CA TRP A 207 1.45 -18.10 23.27
C TRP A 207 2.67 -18.93 22.89
N ASP A 208 2.65 -20.21 23.25
CA ASP A 208 3.72 -21.15 22.85
C ASP A 208 3.27 -21.90 21.60
N GLU A 209 3.23 -21.17 20.49
CA GLU A 209 2.82 -21.68 19.19
C GLU A 209 4.00 -21.76 18.23
N GLU A 210 3.89 -22.69 17.28
CA GLU A 210 4.88 -22.85 16.23
C GLU A 210 5.02 -21.53 15.45
N PRO A 211 6.26 -21.17 15.07
CA PRO A 211 6.52 -19.93 14.38
C PRO A 211 5.92 -19.96 12.98
N LEU A 212 5.35 -18.83 12.59
CA LEU A 212 4.99 -18.57 11.21
C LEU A 212 6.27 -18.47 10.38
N VAL A 213 6.47 -19.42 9.46
CA VAL A 213 7.60 -19.41 8.52
C VAL A 213 7.10 -18.99 7.13
N LEU A 214 7.55 -17.83 6.68
CA LEU A 214 7.30 -17.28 5.35
C LEU A 214 8.55 -17.47 4.51
N SER A 215 8.54 -18.53 3.72
CA SER A 215 9.61 -18.83 2.77
C SER A 215 9.47 -17.96 1.52
N LYS A 216 10.59 -17.44 1.02
CA LYS A 216 10.72 -16.73 -0.27
C LYS A 216 10.08 -15.33 -0.36
N VAL A 217 10.05 -14.57 0.73
CA VAL A 217 9.62 -13.15 0.68
C VAL A 217 10.69 -12.33 -0.03
N LEU A 218 10.30 -11.55 -1.05
CA LEU A 218 11.23 -10.64 -1.72
C LEU A 218 11.56 -9.46 -0.78
N GLY A 219 12.81 -9.41 -0.32
CA GLY A 219 13.31 -8.35 0.56
C GLY A 219 14.43 -7.55 -0.11
N ARG A 220 14.57 -6.28 0.25
CA ARG A 220 15.77 -5.51 -0.08
C ARG A 220 16.89 -5.92 0.88
N THR A 221 18.07 -6.24 0.36
CA THR A 221 19.27 -6.38 1.18
C THR A 221 19.58 -5.03 1.84
N GLY A 222 19.62 -4.98 3.17
CA GLY A 222 20.01 -3.78 3.94
C GLY A 222 18.93 -3.07 4.74
N THR A 223 17.66 -3.52 4.75
CA THR A 223 16.73 -3.11 5.82
C THR A 223 17.01 -3.98 7.04
N ASP A 224 17.51 -3.33 8.07
CA ASP A 224 17.71 -3.87 9.42
C ASP A 224 16.32 -4.21 10.00
N TRP A 225 15.78 -5.39 9.68
CA TRP A 225 14.43 -5.82 10.12
C TRP A 225 14.31 -5.83 11.65
N ASP A 226 15.44 -5.99 12.36
CA ASP A 226 15.55 -5.84 13.81
C ASP A 226 15.15 -4.45 14.31
N LYS A 227 15.24 -3.41 13.48
CA LYS A 227 14.78 -2.06 13.85
C LYS A 227 13.27 -1.94 13.76
N LEU A 228 12.61 -2.56 12.79
CA LEU A 228 11.14 -2.58 12.68
C LEU A 228 10.50 -3.45 13.78
N GLY A 229 11.11 -4.58 14.12
CA GLY A 229 10.66 -5.45 15.22
C GLY A 229 10.89 -4.89 16.63
N ARG A 230 11.63 -3.79 16.77
CA ARG A 230 11.82 -3.04 18.04
C ARG A 230 10.88 -1.85 18.21
N ILE A 231 10.05 -1.52 17.21
CA ILE A 231 9.15 -0.34 17.27
C ILE A 231 7.88 -0.70 18.04
N GLY A 232 8.02 -0.59 19.36
CA GLY A 232 6.92 -0.63 20.33
C GLY A 232 7.06 0.48 21.38
N ARG A 233 7.59 1.66 21.01
CA ARG A 233 7.81 2.75 21.99
C ARG A 233 7.04 4.04 21.74
N ASP A 234 6.20 4.15 20.71
CA ASP A 234 5.45 5.40 20.50
C ASP A 234 4.04 5.19 19.88
N TRP A 235 3.42 4.02 20.09
CA TRP A 235 1.98 3.84 19.79
C TRP A 235 1.08 4.72 20.67
N ASP A 236 1.60 5.19 21.82
CA ASP A 236 0.90 6.09 22.75
C ASP A 236 0.50 7.43 22.12
N LYS A 237 1.21 7.89 21.08
CA LYS A 237 0.88 9.15 20.39
C LYS A 237 -0.22 9.01 19.33
N LEU A 238 -0.45 7.80 18.81
CA LEU A 238 -1.62 7.51 17.97
C LEU A 238 -2.87 7.19 18.82
N GLY A 239 -2.67 6.71 20.06
CA GLY A 239 -3.76 6.43 21.02
C GLY A 239 -4.39 7.65 21.69
N GLN A 240 -3.81 8.86 21.57
CA GLN A 240 -4.35 10.07 22.19
C GLN A 240 -5.47 10.76 21.38
N SER A 241 -5.73 10.33 20.14
CA SER A 241 -6.86 10.85 19.35
C SER A 241 -7.75 9.72 18.86
N GLY A 242 -8.66 9.28 19.74
CA GLY A 242 -9.93 8.66 19.37
C GLY A 242 -9.92 7.14 19.22
N MET A 243 -10.22 6.44 20.31
CA MET A 243 -11.45 5.65 20.52
C MET A 243 -11.21 4.59 21.61
N ASP A 244 -12.16 4.52 22.55
CA ASP A 244 -12.27 3.42 23.48
C ASP A 244 -12.37 2.09 22.71
N TRP A 245 -11.46 1.17 23.00
CA TRP A 245 -11.57 -0.21 22.52
C TRP A 245 -12.77 -0.87 23.20
N VAL A 246 -13.92 -0.87 22.53
CA VAL A 246 -15.07 -1.68 22.93
C VAL A 246 -14.83 -3.10 22.43
N CYS A 247 -14.43 -4.01 23.31
CA CYS A 247 -14.53 -5.43 23.04
C CYS A 247 -16.02 -5.82 22.90
N PRO A 248 -16.41 -6.61 21.88
CA PRO A 248 -17.72 -7.25 21.84
C PRO A 248 -17.90 -8.28 22.97
#